data_AF-A0A960E880-F1
#
_entry.id   AF-A0A960E880-F1
#
_cell.length_a   1.000
_cell.length_b   1.000
_cell.length_c   1.000
_cell.angle_alpha   90.00
_cell.angle_beta   90.00
_cell.angle_gamma   90.00
#
_symmetry.space_group_name_H-M   'P 1'
#
loop_
_entity.id
_entity.type
_entity.pdbx_description
1 polymer ?
#
loop_
_entity_poly.entity_id
_entity_poly.type
_entity_poly.pdbx_seq_one_letter_code
_entity_poly.pdbx_strand_id
1 'polypeptide(L)'
;PILAAVGQLQFDVFADRLDAEFNAPIEILGAPYEAIRLTDAASAKRLREIGGIRVMERGDGHLVALFESRYRLQRIEGDEPDLVLEHIVAG
;
A
#
# COMPACT_ATOMS: atom_id res chain seq x y z
N PRO A 1 0.50 11.50 -4.46
CA PRO A 1 0.64 10.17 -5.09
C PRO A 1 1.57 9.32 -4.22
N ILE A 2 1.22 8.06 -3.92
CA ILE A 2 2.09 7.14 -3.16
C ILE A 2 2.78 6.20 -4.15
N LEU A 3 4.12 6.17 -4.13
CA LEU A 3 4.97 5.29 -4.92
C LEU A 3 5.47 4.15 -4.01
N ALA A 4 5.21 2.90 -4.37
CA ALA A 4 5.75 1.72 -3.71
C ALA A 4 6.74 1.04 -4.66
N ALA A 5 8.04 1.29 -4.48
CA ALA A 5 9.10 0.62 -5.24
C ALA A 5 9.63 -0.59 -4.47
N VAL A 6 9.81 -1.71 -5.17
CA VAL A 6 10.45 -2.93 -4.66
C VAL A 6 11.93 -2.86 -5.05
N GLY A 7 12.82 -2.57 -4.10
CA GLY A 7 14.27 -2.67 -4.27
C GLY A 7 15.07 -1.46 -3.79
N GLN A 8 16.09 -1.72 -2.97
CA GLN A 8 16.96 -0.73 -2.32
C GLN A 8 17.92 0.03 -3.27
N LEU A 9 17.79 -0.14 -4.60
CA LEU A 9 18.78 0.33 -5.60
C LEU A 9 18.20 1.25 -6.68
N GLN A 10 17.01 1.82 -6.50
CA GLN A 10 16.38 2.68 -7.52
C GLN A 10 15.62 3.89 -6.98
N PHE A 11 16.01 4.46 -5.85
CA PHE A 11 15.36 5.69 -5.35
C PHE A 11 15.96 6.99 -5.90
N ASP A 12 17.26 7.01 -6.21
CA ASP A 12 17.93 8.27 -6.59
C ASP A 12 17.51 8.78 -7.98
N VAL A 13 17.24 7.88 -8.93
CA VAL A 13 16.87 8.25 -10.31
C VAL A 13 15.39 8.67 -10.42
N PHE A 14 14.53 8.21 -9.51
CA PHE A 14 13.10 8.55 -9.52
C PHE A 14 12.82 9.95 -8.96
N ALA A 15 13.59 10.39 -7.95
CA ALA A 15 13.47 11.74 -7.40
C ALA A 15 13.86 12.80 -8.45
N ASP A 16 14.97 12.60 -9.17
CA ASP A 16 15.45 13.51 -10.21
C ASP A 16 14.46 13.66 -11.39
N ARG A 17 13.71 12.60 -11.74
CA ARG A 17 12.70 12.68 -12.80
C ARG A 17 11.42 13.39 -12.38
N LEU A 18 11.02 13.26 -11.12
CA LEU A 18 9.81 13.91 -10.60
C LEU A 18 10.03 15.41 -10.30
N ASP A 19 11.25 15.80 -9.89
CA ASP A 19 11.61 17.21 -9.65
C ASP A 19 11.63 18.01 -10.97
N ALA A 20 12.10 17.38 -12.05
CA ALA A 20 12.12 17.99 -13.39
C ALA A 20 10.73 18.21 -14.02
N GLU A 21 9.72 17.41 -13.67
CA GLU A 21 8.39 17.43 -14.32
C GLU A 21 7.29 18.17 -13.52
N PHE A 22 7.39 18.28 -12.18
CA PHE A 22 6.25 18.71 -11.35
C PHE A 22 6.50 19.87 -10.38
N ASN A 23 7.72 20.38 -10.24
CA ASN A 23 8.08 21.59 -9.45
C ASN A 23 7.35 21.68 -8.09
N ALA A 24 7.27 20.56 -7.38
CA ALA A 24 6.61 20.44 -6.09
C ALA A 24 7.57 19.70 -5.15
N PRO A 25 7.94 20.26 -3.98
CA PRO A 25 8.82 19.56 -3.05
C PRO A 25 8.16 18.25 -2.59
N ILE A 26 8.78 17.12 -2.93
CA ILE A 26 8.32 15.78 -2.53
C ILE A 26 9.06 15.39 -1.26
N GLU A 27 8.34 15.35 -0.14
CA GLU A 27 8.85 14.82 1.12
C GLU A 27 8.61 13.30 1.15
N ILE A 28 9.68 12.49 1.11
CA ILE A 28 9.60 11.04 1.29
C ILE A 28 9.57 10.74 2.80
N LEU A 29 8.38 10.82 3.40
CA LEU A 29 8.15 10.34 4.75
C LEU A 29 8.01 8.81 4.71
N GLY A 30 8.80 8.10 5.52
CA GLY A 30 8.62 6.65 5.70
C GLY A 30 7.19 6.36 6.16
N ALA A 31 6.40 5.72 5.31
CA ALA A 31 5.03 5.38 5.68
C ALA A 31 5.06 4.34 6.82
N PRO A 32 4.19 4.45 7.85
CA PRO A 32 4.17 3.53 8.99
C PRO A 32 3.54 2.17 8.63
N TYR A 33 3.72 1.69 7.40
CA TYR A 33 3.09 0.49 6.86
C TYR A 33 4.17 -0.51 6.40
N GLU A 34 4.10 -1.73 6.92
CA GLU A 34 5.07 -2.78 6.61
C GLU A 34 4.55 -3.78 5.56
N ALA A 35 3.25 -3.76 5.28
CA ALA A 35 2.62 -4.67 4.32
C ALA A 35 1.49 -3.99 3.55
N ILE A 36 1.30 -4.47 2.32
CA ILE A 36 0.25 -4.04 1.40
C ILE A 36 -0.37 -5.26 0.71
N ARG A 37 -1.67 -5.23 0.50
CA ARG A 37 -2.44 -6.23 -0.26
C ARG A 37 -3.41 -5.55 -1.21
N LEU A 38 -3.62 -6.16 -2.38
CA LEU A 38 -4.79 -5.87 -3.20
C LEU A 38 -6.03 -6.41 -2.49
N THR A 39 -7.13 -5.68 -2.61
CA THR A 39 -8.41 -6.04 -1.99
C THR A 39 -9.55 -5.60 -2.89
N ASP A 40 -10.77 -6.04 -2.57
CA ASP A 40 -11.98 -5.67 -3.29
C ASP A 40 -12.88 -4.74 -2.45
N ALA A 41 -13.97 -4.25 -3.04
CA ALA A 41 -14.86 -3.30 -2.36
C ALA A 41 -15.57 -3.92 -1.14
N ALA A 42 -15.89 -5.22 -1.19
CA ALA A 42 -16.56 -5.94 -0.11
C ALA A 42 -15.63 -6.10 1.11
N SER A 43 -14.43 -6.61 0.88
CA SER A 43 -13.39 -6.79 1.90
C SER A 43 -12.93 -5.44 2.44
N ALA A 44 -12.79 -4.42 1.58
CA ALA A 44 -12.46 -3.06 1.98
C ALA A 44 -13.46 -2.48 3.01
N LYS A 45 -14.74 -2.81 2.92
CA LYS A 45 -15.73 -2.39 3.91
C LYS A 45 -15.41 -3.03 5.27
N ARG A 46 -15.20 -4.35 5.28
CA ARG A 46 -14.87 -5.09 6.51
C ARG A 46 -13.55 -4.65 7.14
N LEU A 47 -12.52 -4.44 6.33
CA LEU A 47 -11.21 -3.95 6.77
C LEU A 47 -11.29 -2.58 7.45
N ARG A 48 -12.16 -1.67 6.97
CA ARG A 48 -12.40 -0.37 7.62
C ARG A 48 -13.08 -0.51 8.98
N GLU A 49 -13.94 -1.52 9.16
CA GLU A 49 -14.62 -1.79 10.44
C GLU A 49 -13.65 -2.39 11.47
N ILE A 50 -12.69 -3.23 11.05
CA ILE A 50 -11.65 -3.81 11.93
C ILE A 50 -10.74 -2.71 12.50
N GLY A 51 -10.43 -1.69 11.70
CA GLY A 51 -9.58 -0.57 12.10
C GLY A 51 -8.08 -0.90 12.12
N GLY A 52 -7.23 0.13 12.20
CA GLY A 52 -5.77 -0.02 12.10
C GLY A 52 -5.29 -0.51 10.72
N ILE A 53 -6.13 -0.35 9.69
CA ILE A 53 -5.88 -0.71 8.30
C ILE A 53 -6.29 0.47 7.46
N ARG A 54 -5.40 0.96 6.61
CA ARG A 54 -5.72 2.04 5.68
C ARG A 54 -6.07 1.45 4.33
N VAL A 55 -7.29 1.71 3.87
CA VAL A 55 -7.74 1.30 2.52
C VAL A 55 -7.76 2.52 1.61
N MET A 56 -7.16 2.41 0.43
CA MET A 56 -7.14 3.47 -0.57
C MET A 56 -7.16 2.91 -1.99
N GLU A 57 -7.45 3.77 -2.96
CA GLU A 57 -7.34 3.46 -4.38
C GLU A 57 -5.93 3.80 -4.87
N ARG A 58 -5.31 2.86 -5.60
CA ARG A 58 -4.05 3.06 -6.31
C ARG A 58 -4.33 3.76 -7.65
N GLY A 59 -3.32 4.39 -8.25
CA GLY A 59 -3.49 5.19 -9.48
C GLY A 59 -4.06 4.44 -10.71
N ASP A 60 -4.13 3.11 -10.65
CA ASP A 60 -4.72 2.24 -11.66
C ASP A 60 -6.15 1.77 -11.30
N GLY A 61 -6.78 2.38 -10.29
CA GLY A 61 -8.17 2.09 -9.88
C GLY A 61 -8.34 0.89 -8.95
N HIS A 62 -7.26 0.15 -8.63
CA HIS A 62 -7.34 -0.98 -7.71
C HIS A 62 -7.36 -0.52 -6.25
N LEU A 63 -8.16 -1.19 -5.42
CA LEU A 63 -8.14 -0.98 -3.98
C LEU A 63 -6.96 -1.72 -3.35
N VAL A 64 -6.27 -1.04 -2.44
CA VAL A 64 -5.19 -1.60 -1.65
C VAL A 64 -5.43 -1.37 -0.16
N ALA A 65 -5.08 -2.38 0.63
CA ALA A 65 -5.07 -2.32 2.08
C ALA A 65 -3.63 -2.25 2.59
N LEU A 66 -3.35 -1.24 3.41
CA LEU A 66 -2.07 -0.97 4.04
C LEU A 66 -2.13 -1.35 5.51
N PHE A 67 -1.15 -2.12 5.96
CA PHE A 67 -1.08 -2.68 7.31
C PHE A 67 0.15 -2.16 8.05
N GLU A 68 -0.04 -1.77 9.31
CA GLU A 68 1.02 -1.24 10.17
C GLU A 68 2.10 -2.27 10.50
N SER A 69 1.76 -3.57 10.48
CA SER A 69 2.75 -4.65 10.65
C SER A 69 2.36 -5.92 9.91
N ARG A 70 3.36 -6.76 9.61
CA ARG A 70 3.13 -8.10 9.02
C ARG A 70 2.37 -9.04 9.95
N TYR A 71 2.58 -8.91 11.27
CA TYR A 71 1.85 -9.69 12.27
C TYR A 71 0.35 -9.39 12.23
N ARG A 72 -0.02 -8.10 12.10
CA ARG A 72 -1.43 -7.69 12.00
C ARG A 72 -2.09 -8.29 10.77
N LEU A 73 -1.40 -8.27 9.62
CA LEU A 73 -1.87 -8.90 8.39
C LEU A 73 -2.11 -10.41 8.59
N GLN A 74 -1.12 -11.15 9.10
CA GLN A 74 -1.23 -12.60 9.32
C GLN A 74 -2.38 -12.95 10.26
N ARG A 75 -2.59 -12.14 11.30
CA ARG A 75 -3.71 -12.32 12.22
C ARG A 75 -5.05 -12.17 11.49
N ILE A 76 -5.20 -11.17 10.63
CA ILE A 76 -6.44 -10.94 9.87
C ILE A 76 -6.67 -12.05 8.84
N GLU A 77 -5.61 -12.51 8.14
CA GLU A 77 -5.71 -13.63 7.21
C GLU A 77 -6.20 -14.92 7.92
N GLY A 78 -5.89 -15.09 9.21
CA GLY A 78 -6.41 -16.17 10.03
C GLY A 78 -7.82 -15.94 10.60
N ASP A 79 -8.10 -14.74 11.12
CA ASP A 79 -9.37 -14.39 11.77
C ASP A 79 -10.51 -14.21 10.75
N GLU A 80 -10.20 -13.75 9.53
CA GLU A 80 -11.16 -13.37 8.49
C GLU A 80 -10.74 -13.97 7.11
N PRO A 81 -10.77 -15.31 6.95
CA PRO A 81 -10.22 -15.99 5.77
C PRO A 81 -10.96 -15.70 4.46
N ASP A 82 -12.17 -15.15 4.54
CA ASP A 82 -12.99 -14.78 3.37
C ASP A 82 -12.61 -13.42 2.77
N LEU A 83 -11.70 -12.66 3.42
CA LEU A 83 -11.25 -11.38 2.90
C LEU A 83 -10.31 -11.56 1.70
N VAL A 84 -10.54 -10.76 0.67
CA VAL A 84 -9.63 -10.66 -0.48
C VAL A 84 -8.40 -9.87 -0.07
N LEU A 85 -7.28 -10.58 0.13
CA LEU A 85 -5.99 -10.04 0.53
C LEU A 85 -4.88 -10.62 -0.36
N GLU A 86 -4.76 -10.09 -1.57
CA GLU A 86 -3.85 -10.62 -2.58
C GLU A 86 -2.48 -9.92 -2.57
N HIS A 87 -1.43 -10.68 -2.84
CA HIS A 87 -0.08 -10.13 -2.96
C HIS A 87 0.02 -9.20 -4.17
N ILE A 88 0.69 -8.06 -3.98
CA ILE A 88 1.11 -7.22 -5.11
C ILE A 88 2.36 -7.85 -5.71
N VAL A 89 2.24 -8.37 -6.93
CA VAL A 89 3.40 -8.71 -7.75
C VAL A 89 3.89 -7.40 -8.37
N ALA A 90 5.05 -6.93 -7.96
CA ALA A 90 5.75 -5.87 -8.68
C ALA A 90 6.33 -6.49 -9.95
N GLY A 91 5.81 -6.07 -11.10
CA GLY A 91 6.44 -6.30 -12.40
C GLY A 91 7.50 -5.26 -12.67
#